data_AF-A0A7J2XWU3-F1
#
_entry.id   AF-A0A7J2XWU3-F1
#
_cell.length_a   1.000
_cell.length_b   1.000
_cell.length_c   1.000
_cell.angle_alpha   90.00
_cell.angle_beta   90.00
_cell.angle_gamma   90.00
#
_symmetry.space_group_name_H-M   'P 1'
#
loop_
_entity.id
_entity.type
_entity.pdbx_description
1 polymer ?
#
loop_
_entity_poly.entity_id
_entity_poly.type
_entity_poly.pdbx_seq_one_letter_code
_entity_poly.pdbx_strand_id
1 'polypeptide(L)'
;MKEGSDLDVLIVLRELPIKDRLKLSASISSSLKPPEGFPRPVSPVIMTAEEVKKHPPILLDMIEDSLILHDEGKFMEGVLRDLKRKLEEMGGKRVKLADGWYWILKPDANLGEVVEL
;
A
#
# COMPACT_ATOMS: atom_id res chain seq x y z
N MET A 1 6.66 -9.46 14.03
CA MET A 1 7.52 -9.17 12.86
C MET A 1 8.63 -10.21 12.82
N LYS A 2 8.90 -10.82 11.66
CA LYS A 2 10.04 -11.74 11.49
C LYS A 2 11.36 -10.94 11.53
N GLU A 3 12.43 -11.57 12.01
CA GLU A 3 13.80 -11.05 11.87
C GLU A 3 14.13 -10.88 10.39
N GLY A 4 14.71 -9.74 10.01
CA GLY A 4 15.10 -9.45 8.61
C GLY A 4 14.00 -8.87 7.70
N SER A 5 12.78 -8.62 8.19
CA SER A 5 11.72 -7.98 7.37
C SER A 5 12.03 -6.50 7.11
N ASP A 6 12.07 -6.08 5.85
CA ASP A 6 12.26 -4.69 5.45
C ASP A 6 11.12 -3.77 5.92
N LEU A 7 11.35 -2.45 5.87
CA LEU A 7 10.31 -1.44 6.08
C LEU A 7 9.82 -0.93 4.74
N ASP A 8 8.61 -1.34 4.35
CA ASP A 8 7.95 -0.83 3.15
C ASP A 8 7.37 0.56 3.41
N VAL A 9 7.68 1.52 2.53
CA VAL A 9 7.21 2.91 2.64
C VAL A 9 6.56 3.32 1.33
N LEU A 10 5.25 3.56 1.33
CA LEU A 10 4.57 4.14 0.17
C LEU A 10 4.75 5.66 0.17
N ILE A 11 5.27 6.20 -0.94
CA ILE A 11 5.41 7.62 -1.19
C ILE A 11 4.53 7.99 -2.38
N VAL A 12 3.59 8.89 -2.14
CA VAL A 12 2.63 9.34 -3.15
C VAL A 12 2.97 10.75 -3.60
N LEU A 13 3.15 10.92 -4.90
CA LEU A 13 3.46 12.21 -5.52
C LEU A 13 2.29 12.63 -6.44
N ARG A 14 1.99 13.93 -6.50
CA ARG A 14 0.93 14.42 -7.42
C ARG A 14 1.31 14.17 -8.88
N GLU A 15 2.57 14.42 -9.21
CA GLU A 15 3.14 14.20 -10.52
C GLU A 15 4.51 13.53 -10.38
N LEU A 16 4.78 12.56 -11.27
CA LEU A 16 6.08 11.90 -11.37
C LEU A 16 6.61 12.04 -12.79
N PRO A 17 7.80 12.62 -13.00
CA PRO A 17 8.51 12.42 -14.24
C PRO A 17 8.91 10.93 -14.36
N ILE A 18 8.24 10.21 -15.27
CA ILE A 18 8.32 8.75 -15.44
C ILE A 18 9.76 8.24 -15.57
N LYS A 19 10.66 9.03 -16.16
CA LYS A 19 12.05 8.64 -16.46
C LYS A 19 12.93 8.44 -15.23
N ASP A 20 12.50 8.89 -14.05
CA ASP A 20 13.36 8.92 -12.86
C ASP A 20 12.82 8.13 -11.66
N ARG A 21 11.74 7.32 -11.78
CA ARG A 21 11.19 6.57 -10.63
C ARG A 21 12.22 5.65 -9.97
N LEU A 22 13.03 4.94 -10.77
CA LEU A 22 14.09 4.07 -10.25
C LEU A 22 15.20 4.88 -9.55
N LYS A 23 15.61 6.01 -10.13
CA LYS A 23 16.61 6.90 -9.52
C LYS A 23 16.09 7.53 -8.24
N LEU A 24 14.82 7.93 -8.23
CA LEU A 24 14.15 8.49 -7.07
C LEU A 24 14.05 7.45 -5.95
N SER A 25 13.67 6.21 -6.28
CA SER A 25 13.67 5.10 -5.33
C SER A 25 15.07 4.88 -4.73
N ALA A 26 16.11 4.78 -5.56
CA ALA A 26 17.50 4.62 -5.09
C ALA A 26 17.99 5.80 -4.23
N SER A 27 17.64 7.04 -4.62
CA SER A 27 17.96 8.25 -3.88
C SER A 27 17.29 8.26 -2.50
N ILE A 28 16.02 7.87 -2.44
CA ILE A 28 15.25 7.80 -1.19
C ILE A 28 15.79 6.69 -0.28
N SER A 29 16.01 5.49 -0.82
CA SER A 29 16.59 4.37 -0.04
C SER A 29 17.97 4.70 0.54
N SER A 30 18.80 5.46 -0.18
CA SER A 30 20.12 5.87 0.32
C SER A 30 20.07 7.04 1.30
N SER A 31 19.05 7.90 1.22
CA SER A 31 18.88 9.06 2.09
C SER A 31 18.14 8.74 3.39
N LEU A 32 17.22 7.76 3.36
CA LEU A 32 16.48 7.34 4.54
C LEU A 32 17.37 6.49 5.42
N LYS A 33 17.80 7.07 6.55
CA LYS A 33 18.42 6.29 7.60
C LYS A 33 17.35 5.42 8.26
N PRO A 34 17.64 4.13 8.51
CA PRO A 34 16.76 3.31 9.32
C PRO A 34 16.50 3.97 10.68
N PRO A 35 15.31 3.82 11.26
CA PRO A 35 15.04 4.28 12.62
C PRO A 35 16.04 3.68 13.62
N GLU A 36 16.38 4.44 14.65
CA GLU A 36 17.22 3.95 15.73
C GLU A 36 16.56 2.73 16.41
N GLY A 37 17.31 1.63 16.57
CA GLY A 37 16.76 0.34 17.04
C GLY A 37 16.12 -0.54 15.95
N PHE A 38 16.06 -0.06 14.70
CA PHE A 38 15.51 -0.82 13.57
C PHE A 38 16.42 -0.74 12.33
N PRO A 39 17.62 -1.35 12.36
CA PRO A 39 18.65 -1.23 11.31
C PRO A 39 18.31 -2.07 10.07
N ARG A 40 17.15 -1.81 9.45
CA ARG A 40 16.65 -2.56 8.31
C ARG A 40 16.52 -1.69 7.07
N PRO A 41 16.69 -2.26 5.86
CA PRO A 41 16.48 -1.54 4.62
C PRO A 41 15.08 -0.92 4.55
N VAL A 42 15.01 0.30 4.02
CA VAL A 42 13.75 0.93 3.65
C VAL A 42 13.50 0.68 2.16
N SER A 43 12.32 0.15 1.86
CA SER A 43 11.87 -0.20 0.53
C SER A 43 10.79 0.79 0.09
N PRO A 44 11.16 1.91 -0.58
CA PRO A 44 10.21 2.91 -1.00
C PRO A 44 9.44 2.43 -2.25
N VAL A 45 8.13 2.36 -2.12
CA VAL A 45 7.19 2.20 -3.24
C VAL A 45 6.73 3.60 -3.63
N ILE A 46 7.01 4.00 -4.87
CA ILE A 46 6.67 5.35 -5.35
C ILE A 46 5.52 5.25 -6.34
N MET A 47 4.44 5.98 -6.08
CA MET A 47 3.25 6.01 -6.93
C MET A 47 2.77 7.44 -7.15
N THR A 48 2.06 7.68 -8.26
CA THR A 48 1.33 8.93 -8.42
C THR A 48 -0.01 8.88 -7.68
N ALA A 49 -0.57 10.05 -7.36
CA ALA A 49 -1.92 10.15 -6.84
C ALA A 49 -2.95 9.45 -7.75
N GLU A 50 -2.78 9.55 -9.08
CA GLU A 50 -3.64 8.89 -10.05
C GLU A 50 -3.47 7.36 -10.10
N GLU A 51 -2.27 6.85 -9.85
CA GLU A 51 -2.04 5.41 -9.70
C GLU A 51 -2.67 4.87 -8.41
N VAL A 52 -2.56 5.62 -7.31
CA VAL A 52 -3.12 5.24 -6.00
C VAL A 52 -4.65 5.23 -6.02
N LYS A 53 -5.28 6.18 -6.72
CA LYS A 53 -6.75 6.21 -6.90
C LYS A 53 -7.31 4.99 -7.65
N LYS A 54 -6.47 4.23 -8.35
CA LYS A 54 -6.85 2.96 -9.00
C LYS A 54 -6.79 1.76 -8.05
N HIS A 55 -6.57 2.00 -6.76
CA HIS A 55 -6.51 0.99 -5.70
C HIS A 55 -5.56 -0.17 -6.01
N PRO A 56 -4.25 0.10 -6.19
CA PRO A 56 -3.27 -0.96 -6.41
C PRO A 56 -3.28 -1.93 -5.21
N PRO A 57 -3.01 -3.24 -5.43
CA PRO A 57 -3.16 -4.27 -4.39
C PRO A 57 -2.42 -3.99 -3.08
N ILE A 58 -1.30 -3.25 -3.12
CA ILE A 58 -0.54 -2.85 -1.93
C ILE A 58 -1.39 -2.10 -0.91
N LEU A 59 -2.43 -1.38 -1.34
CA LEU A 59 -3.31 -0.64 -0.44
C LEU A 59 -4.17 -1.56 0.43
N LEU A 60 -4.44 -2.80 0.01
CA LEU A 60 -5.21 -3.76 0.80
C LEU A 60 -4.54 -4.01 2.15
N ASP A 61 -3.23 -4.21 2.14
CA ASP A 61 -2.46 -4.42 3.36
C ASP A 61 -2.36 -3.13 4.17
N MET A 62 -2.32 -1.97 3.51
CA MET A 62 -2.27 -0.68 4.19
C MET A 62 -3.55 -0.32 4.95
N ILE A 63 -4.71 -0.88 4.58
CA ILE A 63 -5.96 -0.68 5.32
C ILE A 63 -5.86 -1.24 6.75
N GLU A 64 -5.12 -2.34 6.92
CA GLU A 64 -5.02 -3.07 8.19
C GLU A 64 -3.70 -2.79 8.93
N ASP A 65 -2.58 -2.74 8.20
CA ASP A 65 -1.22 -2.80 8.76
C ASP A 65 -0.35 -1.58 8.37
N SER A 66 -0.91 -0.38 8.22
CA SER A 66 -0.12 0.84 7.95
C SER A 66 -0.27 1.96 8.98
N LEU A 67 0.73 2.83 8.99
CA LEU A 67 0.74 4.10 9.70
C LEU A 67 0.94 5.24 8.70
N ILE A 68 0.04 6.22 8.71
CA ILE A 68 0.20 7.44 7.92
C ILE A 68 1.19 8.36 8.65
N LEU A 69 2.37 8.57 8.04
CA LEU A 69 3.42 9.44 8.58
C LEU A 69 3.20 10.91 8.20
N HIS A 70 2.69 11.15 7.00
CA HIS A 70 2.38 12.48 6.47
C HIS A 70 1.28 12.34 5.41
N ASP A 71 0.28 13.22 5.45
CA ASP A 71 -0.83 13.21 4.49
C ASP A 71 -1.37 14.62 4.25
N GLU A 72 -0.99 15.19 3.10
CA GLU A 72 -1.45 16.52 2.72
C GLU A 72 -2.91 16.46 2.26
N GLY A 73 -3.77 17.26 2.90
CA GLY A 73 -5.19 17.34 2.53
C GLY A 73 -5.98 16.06 2.81
N LYS A 74 -5.46 15.15 3.64
CA LYS A 74 -6.09 13.85 3.97
C LYS A 74 -6.33 12.96 2.73
N PHE A 75 -5.42 13.05 1.76
CA PHE A 75 -5.51 12.29 0.52
C PHE A 75 -5.46 10.78 0.77
N MET A 76 -4.42 10.30 1.44
CA MET A 76 -4.25 8.87 1.70
C MET A 76 -5.30 8.35 2.69
N GLU A 77 -5.63 9.11 3.72
CA GLU A 77 -6.72 8.79 4.66
C GLU A 77 -8.04 8.61 3.88
N GLY A 78 -8.33 9.50 2.94
CA GLY A 78 -9.49 9.43 2.07
C GLY A 78 -9.50 8.17 1.20
N VAL A 79 -8.40 7.89 0.49
CA VAL A 79 -8.29 6.71 -0.38
C VAL A 79 -8.45 5.41 0.41
N LEU A 80 -7.74 5.26 1.54
CA LEU A 80 -7.82 4.04 2.35
C LEU A 80 -9.22 3.86 2.95
N ARG A 81 -9.88 4.94 3.37
CA ARG A 81 -11.27 4.89 3.85
C ARG A 81 -12.24 4.48 2.74
N ASP A 82 -12.09 5.02 1.54
CA ASP A 82 -12.95 4.68 0.40
C ASP A 82 -12.75 3.22 -0.04
N LEU A 83 -11.50 2.76 -0.11
CA LEU A 83 -11.18 1.37 -0.41
C LEU A 83 -11.74 0.42 0.64
N LYS A 84 -11.59 0.75 1.93
CA LYS A 84 -12.15 -0.04 3.04
C LYS A 84 -13.66 -0.13 2.94
N ARG A 85 -14.35 1.00 2.69
CA ARG A 85 -15.81 1.03 2.53
C ARG A 85 -16.25 0.10 1.39
N LYS A 86 -15.61 0.17 0.22
CA LYS A 86 -15.97 -0.68 -0.93
C LYS A 86 -15.74 -2.16 -0.66
N LEU A 87 -14.63 -2.52 0.01
CA LEU A 87 -14.38 -3.89 0.44
C LEU A 87 -15.48 -4.38 1.39
N GLU A 88 -15.86 -3.58 2.38
CA GLU A 88 -16.94 -3.92 3.31
C GLU A 88 -18.29 -4.11 2.60
N GLU A 89 -18.62 -3.23 1.65
CA GLU A 89 -19.84 -3.32 0.83
C GLU A 89 -19.91 -4.61 0.00
N MET A 90 -18.77 -5.12 -0.46
CA MET A 90 -18.68 -6.40 -1.19
C MET A 90 -18.49 -7.62 -0.29
N GLY A 91 -18.47 -7.46 1.03
CA GLY A 91 -18.19 -8.54 1.97
C GLY A 91 -16.75 -9.06 1.89
N GLY A 92 -15.84 -8.24 1.37
CA GLY A 92 -14.42 -8.52 1.27
C GLY A 92 -13.80 -8.81 2.64
N LYS A 93 -12.90 -9.78 2.70
CA LYS A 93 -12.29 -10.23 3.95
C LYS A 93 -10.86 -10.70 3.77
N ARG A 94 -10.02 -10.37 4.76
CA ARG A 94 -8.68 -10.90 4.90
C ARG A 94 -8.73 -12.24 5.63
N VAL A 95 -8.19 -13.29 5.01
CA VAL A 95 -8.09 -14.63 5.59
C VAL A 95 -6.66 -14.86 6.06
N LYS A 96 -6.48 -15.00 7.37
CA LYS A 96 -5.18 -15.30 7.99
C LYS A 96 -4.86 -16.79 7.87
N LEU A 97 -3.60 -17.09 7.58
CA LEU A 97 -3.00 -18.43 7.51
C LEU A 97 -1.90 -18.57 8.56
N ALA A 98 -1.33 -19.77 8.69
CA ALA A 98 -0.21 -20.01 9.60
C ALA A 98 1.02 -19.12 9.31
N ASP A 99 1.28 -18.83 8.02
CA ASP A 99 2.47 -18.09 7.57
C ASP A 99 2.13 -16.93 6.61
N GLY A 100 0.98 -16.28 6.78
CA GLY A 100 0.61 -15.11 5.97
C GLY A 100 -0.88 -14.85 5.92
N TRP A 101 -1.34 -14.21 4.86
CA TRP A 101 -2.75 -13.95 4.60
C TRP A 101 -3.02 -13.79 3.10
N TYR A 102 -4.29 -13.91 2.73
CA TYR A 102 -4.78 -13.49 1.43
C TYR A 102 -6.09 -12.73 1.59
N TRP A 103 -6.46 -11.96 0.58
CA TRP A 103 -7.73 -11.24 0.53
C TRP A 103 -8.72 -11.96 -0.37
N ILE A 104 -9.94 -12.12 0.13
CA ILE A 104 -11.12 -12.43 -0.68
C ILE A 104 -11.80 -11.09 -0.92
N LEU A 105 -11.81 -10.59 -2.15
CA LEU A 105 -12.35 -9.25 -2.46
C LEU A 105 -13.88 -9.23 -2.45
N LYS A 106 -14.49 -10.28 -3.02
CA LYS A 106 -15.94 -10.47 -3.09
C LYS A 106 -16.25 -11.98 -2.96
N PRO A 107 -16.80 -12.45 -1.82
CA PRO A 107 -17.01 -13.88 -1.57
C PRO A 107 -18.01 -14.58 -2.49
N ASP A 108 -18.96 -13.82 -3.06
CA ASP A 108 -20.04 -14.28 -3.95
C ASP A 108 -19.76 -13.94 -5.42
N ALA A 109 -18.48 -13.67 -5.77
CA ALA A 109 -18.09 -13.41 -7.15
C ALA A 109 -18.36 -14.61 -8.06
N ASN A 110 -18.97 -14.35 -9.22
CA ASN A 110 -19.21 -15.36 -10.24
C ASN A 110 -17.99 -15.54 -11.15
N LEU A 111 -17.86 -16.71 -11.77
CA LEU A 111 -16.79 -16.96 -12.74
C LEU A 111 -16.92 -15.98 -13.93
N GLY A 112 -15.85 -15.25 -14.22
CA GLY A 112 -15.82 -14.24 -15.28
C GLY A 112 -16.38 -12.87 -14.86
N GLU A 113 -16.82 -12.71 -13.61
CA GLU A 113 -17.21 -11.42 -13.07
C GLU A 113 -15.99 -10.50 -12.90
N VAL A 114 -16.11 -9.24 -13.33
CA VAL A 114 -15.11 -8.20 -13.07
C VAL A 114 -15.38 -7.61 -11.70
N VAL A 115 -14.39 -7.70 -10.80
CA VAL A 115 -14.45 -7.09 -9.47
C VAL A 115 -13.61 -5.82 -9.48
N GLU A 116 -14.26 -4.67 -9.26
CA GLU A 116 -13.60 -3.37 -9.23
C GLU A 116 -13.61 -2.80 -7.81
N LEU A 117 -12.44 -2.34 -7.37
CA LEU A 117 -12.22 -1.65 -6.10
C LEU A 117 -12.04 -0.16 -6.33
#